data_AF-I2BD88-F1
#
_entry.id   AF-I2BD88-F1
#
_cell.length_a   1.000
_cell.length_b   1.000
_cell.length_c   1.000
_cell.angle_alpha   90.00
_cell.angle_beta   90.00
_cell.angle_gamma   90.00
#
_symmetry.space_group_name_H-M   'P 1'
#
loop_
_entity.id
_entity.type
_entity.pdbx_description
1 polymer ?
#
loop_
_entity_poly.entity_id
_entity_poly.type
_entity_poly.pdbx_seq_one_letter_code
_entity_poly.pdbx_strand_id
1 'polypeptide(L)'
;MRRITRWALWLLPVCASALLGYGSGWRAGEAPGEEEEMACRASLDITSPALQFSGSMKFYAAKGHGVLLINGHYQQPDQLDNQLSRKVIFTYTRYGDMFYTVSRRVDVLFPDNAQESELVTFLPRFFFRSGEAFSMGLFPQGEGYIFTGTTLPLAYCLKGIS
;
A
#
# COMPACT_ATOMS: atom_id res chain seq x y z
N MET A 1 -93.76 -10.04 -33.78
CA MET A 1 -92.77 -10.86 -34.51
C MET A 1 -91.57 -10.00 -34.90
N ARG A 2 -90.44 -10.13 -34.18
CA ARG A 2 -89.04 -10.09 -34.67
C ARG A 2 -88.11 -10.04 -33.44
N ARG A 3 -87.36 -11.14 -33.29
CA ARG A 3 -86.19 -11.32 -32.42
C ARG A 3 -85.12 -10.28 -32.83
N ILE A 4 -84.20 -9.82 -31.98
CA ILE A 4 -82.98 -10.55 -31.60
C ILE A 4 -82.39 -9.91 -30.34
N THR A 5 -82.08 -10.80 -29.41
CA THR A 5 -81.38 -10.67 -28.13
C THR A 5 -79.95 -10.13 -28.25
N ARG A 6 -79.63 -9.06 -27.51
CA ARG A 6 -78.24 -8.64 -27.24
C ARG A 6 -77.76 -9.37 -25.98
N TRP A 7 -77.01 -10.45 -26.18
CA TRP A 7 -76.28 -11.10 -25.12
C TRP A 7 -75.02 -10.31 -24.81
N ALA A 8 -74.79 -10.19 -23.52
CA ALA A 8 -73.71 -9.48 -22.91
C ALA A 8 -72.43 -10.33 -22.88
N LEU A 9 -71.33 -9.60 -22.70
CA LEU A 9 -70.26 -9.91 -21.76
C LEU A 9 -69.15 -10.90 -22.20
N TRP A 10 -67.93 -10.33 -22.13
CA TRP A 10 -66.61 -10.95 -21.94
C TRP A 10 -65.78 -11.39 -23.15
N LEU A 11 -64.44 -11.25 -22.95
CA LEU A 11 -63.28 -11.60 -23.78
C LEU A 11 -62.76 -10.41 -24.62
N LEU A 12 -61.65 -9.73 -24.31
CA LEU A 12 -60.44 -10.06 -23.54
C LEU A 12 -59.76 -8.75 -23.06
N PRO A 13 -59.27 -8.65 -21.81
CA PRO A 13 -58.35 -7.61 -21.42
C PRO A 13 -56.90 -8.01 -21.79
N VAL A 14 -56.27 -7.14 -22.56
CA VAL A 14 -54.97 -6.51 -22.26
C VAL A 14 -53.84 -7.43 -21.75
N CYS A 15 -52.89 -7.69 -22.65
CA CYS A 15 -51.44 -7.69 -22.42
C CYS A 15 -50.97 -8.07 -21.00
N ALA A 16 -51.07 -9.35 -20.65
CA ALA A 16 -50.32 -9.90 -19.54
C ALA A 16 -49.01 -10.52 -20.04
N SER A 17 -47.92 -10.19 -19.35
CA SER A 17 -46.63 -10.88 -19.30
C SER A 17 -45.65 -10.77 -20.49
N ALA A 18 -45.09 -9.57 -20.69
CA ALA A 18 -43.76 -9.38 -21.29
C ALA A 18 -42.84 -8.53 -20.40
N LEU A 19 -42.94 -8.69 -19.08
CA LEU A 19 -42.02 -8.11 -18.09
C LEU A 19 -41.53 -9.20 -17.14
N LEU A 20 -40.87 -10.22 -17.68
CA LEU A 20 -39.99 -11.08 -16.91
C LEU A 20 -38.56 -10.72 -17.28
N GLY A 21 -37.97 -9.85 -16.47
CA GLY A 21 -36.61 -10.08 -15.99
C GLY A 21 -35.45 -9.77 -16.93
N TYR A 22 -35.47 -8.64 -17.65
CA TYR A 22 -34.22 -7.90 -17.86
C TYR A 22 -33.85 -7.16 -16.56
N GLY A 23 -33.63 -7.95 -15.51
CA GLY A 23 -32.98 -7.51 -14.28
C GLY A 23 -31.53 -7.26 -14.64
N SER A 24 -31.29 -6.06 -15.11
CA SER A 24 -29.99 -5.52 -15.43
C SER A 24 -29.10 -5.64 -14.20
N GLY A 25 -28.23 -6.66 -14.22
CA GLY A 25 -27.15 -6.86 -13.27
C GLY A 25 -26.09 -5.77 -13.42
N TRP A 26 -26.47 -4.51 -13.22
CA TRP A 26 -25.55 -3.46 -12.86
C TRP A 26 -25.16 -3.77 -11.41
N ARG A 27 -24.16 -4.65 -11.24
CA ARG A 27 -23.32 -4.55 -10.06
C ARG A 27 -22.78 -3.13 -10.08
N ALA A 28 -23.30 -2.30 -9.19
CA ALA A 28 -22.64 -1.06 -8.82
C ALA A 28 -21.18 -1.43 -8.64
N GLY A 29 -20.31 -0.93 -9.53
CA GLY A 29 -18.88 -1.06 -9.32
C GLY A 29 -18.63 -0.52 -7.92
N GLU A 30 -17.95 -1.32 -7.09
CA GLU A 30 -17.39 -0.85 -5.84
C GLU A 30 -16.86 0.56 -6.08
N ALA A 31 -17.41 1.54 -5.34
CA ALA A 31 -16.77 2.84 -5.24
C ALA A 31 -15.30 2.57 -4.95
N PRO A 32 -14.34 3.30 -5.56
CA PRO A 32 -12.93 3.12 -5.22
C PRO A 32 -12.83 3.26 -3.71
N GLY A 33 -12.58 2.13 -3.04
CA GLY A 33 -12.55 2.07 -1.59
C GLY A 33 -11.58 3.14 -1.12
N GLU A 34 -11.99 3.91 -0.10
CA GLU A 34 -11.09 4.88 0.52
C GLU A 34 -9.76 4.18 0.79
N GLU A 35 -8.70 4.67 0.14
CA GLU A 35 -7.37 4.13 0.35
C GLU A 35 -7.01 4.33 1.82
N GLU A 36 -7.00 3.22 2.57
CA GLU A 36 -6.77 3.21 4.01
C GLU A 36 -5.44 3.89 4.34
N GLU A 37 -5.49 4.86 5.24
CA GLU A 37 -4.32 5.52 5.80
C GLU A 37 -3.53 4.52 6.63
N MET A 38 -2.21 4.51 6.46
CA MET A 38 -1.33 3.58 7.13
C MET A 38 -0.14 4.29 7.73
N ALA A 39 0.10 3.99 9.02
CA ALA A 39 1.26 4.45 9.76
C ALA A 39 1.95 3.25 10.44
N CYS A 40 3.26 3.12 10.26
CA CYS A 40 4.10 2.14 10.94
C CYS A 40 5.31 2.83 11.58
N ARG A 41 5.68 2.33 12.76
CA ARG A 41 7.02 2.50 13.31
C ARG A 41 7.66 1.13 13.56
N ALA A 42 8.88 0.97 13.08
CA ALA A 42 9.63 -0.27 13.10
C ALA A 42 11.05 -0.04 13.64
N SER A 43 11.58 -1.01 14.37
CA SER A 43 13.02 -1.12 14.66
C SER A 43 13.65 -2.06 13.63
N LEU A 44 14.84 -1.72 13.16
CA LEU A 44 15.56 -2.45 12.11
C LEU A 44 16.93 -2.83 12.63
N ASP A 45 17.22 -4.13 12.67
CA ASP A 45 18.55 -4.65 12.95
C ASP A 45 18.95 -5.60 11.82
N ILE A 46 20.02 -5.25 11.11
CA ILE A 46 20.55 -6.03 9.99
C ILE A 46 21.96 -6.43 10.37
N THR A 47 22.21 -7.73 10.44
CA THR A 47 23.54 -8.26 10.79
C THR A 47 24.02 -9.19 9.68
N SER A 48 25.21 -8.93 9.18
CA SER A 48 25.93 -9.77 8.22
C SER A 48 27.43 -9.72 8.56
N PRO A 49 28.26 -10.64 8.02
CA PRO A 49 29.70 -10.58 8.23
C PRO A 49 30.37 -9.28 7.78
N ALA A 50 29.76 -8.56 6.83
CA ALA A 50 30.32 -7.35 6.24
C ALA A 50 29.73 -6.05 6.82
N LEU A 51 28.63 -6.13 7.57
CA LEU A 51 27.88 -4.96 8.01
C LEU A 51 26.99 -5.30 9.21
N GLN A 52 26.97 -4.40 10.19
CA GLN A 52 25.94 -4.32 11.21
C GLN A 52 25.20 -2.97 11.08
N PHE A 53 23.88 -2.99 10.95
CA PHE A 53 23.02 -1.81 11.00
C PHE A 53 22.03 -1.96 12.14
N SER A 54 21.83 -0.89 12.91
CA SER A 54 20.78 -0.78 13.92
C SER A 54 20.09 0.58 13.80
N GLY A 55 18.77 0.57 13.73
CA GLY A 55 18.01 1.77 13.45
C GLY A 55 16.50 1.63 13.60
N SER A 56 15.80 2.61 13.07
CA SER A 56 14.36 2.66 13.04
C SER A 56 13.84 3.21 11.72
N MET A 57 12.63 2.76 11.39
CA MET A 57 11.87 3.24 10.26
C MET A 57 10.52 3.78 10.74
N LYS A 58 10.12 4.91 10.17
CA LYS A 58 8.75 5.41 10.22
C LYS A 58 8.21 5.40 8.81
N PHE A 59 7.02 4.86 8.63
CA PHE A 59 6.35 4.76 7.34
C PHE A 59 4.95 5.37 7.48
N TYR A 60 4.60 6.24 6.56
CA TYR A 60 3.27 6.81 6.45
C TYR A 60 2.83 6.78 4.98
N ALA A 61 1.62 6.30 4.72
CA ALA A 61 1.03 6.24 3.39
C ALA A 61 -0.47 6.56 3.45
N ALA A 62 -0.91 7.48 2.61
CA ALA A 62 -2.31 7.84 2.45
C ALA A 62 -2.56 8.43 1.05
N LYS A 63 -3.71 8.11 0.44
CA LYS A 63 -4.18 8.74 -0.81
C LYS A 63 -3.12 8.71 -1.94
N GLY A 64 -2.46 7.58 -2.15
CA GLY A 64 -1.45 7.37 -3.19
C GLY A 64 -0.08 8.02 -2.92
N HIS A 65 0.11 8.67 -1.77
CA HIS A 65 1.33 9.37 -1.38
C HIS A 65 1.85 8.89 -0.03
N GLY A 66 3.16 9.02 0.20
CA GLY A 66 3.71 8.67 1.50
C GLY A 66 5.06 9.26 1.80
N VAL A 67 5.46 9.09 3.06
CA VAL A 67 6.75 9.52 3.60
C VAL A 67 7.32 8.38 4.42
N LEU A 68 8.58 8.05 4.14
CA LEU A 68 9.38 7.10 4.91
C LEU A 68 10.55 7.86 5.55
N LEU A 69 10.79 7.64 6.83
CA LEU A 69 12.02 8.08 7.50
C LEU A 69 12.78 6.85 7.94
N ILE A 70 14.06 6.78 7.58
CA ILE A 70 14.99 5.76 8.07
C ILE A 70 16.12 6.46 8.82
N ASN A 71 16.40 6.00 10.03
CA ASN A 71 17.47 6.53 10.87
C ASN A 71 18.21 5.38 11.53
N GLY A 72 19.52 5.46 11.63
CA GLY A 72 20.30 4.46 12.34
C GLY A 72 21.79 4.63 12.18
N HIS A 73 22.52 3.72 12.80
CA HIS A 73 23.97 3.61 12.68
C HIS A 73 24.30 2.33 11.92
N TYR A 74 25.35 2.36 11.12
CA TYR A 74 25.95 1.14 10.59
C TYR A 74 27.46 1.13 10.78
N GLN A 75 27.99 -0.08 10.86
CA GLN A 75 29.42 -0.34 11.01
C GLN A 75 29.86 -1.29 9.90
N GLN A 76 31.01 -0.98 9.33
CA GLN A 76 31.75 -1.84 8.40
C GLN A 76 33.13 -2.12 9.00
N PRO A 77 33.82 -3.23 8.62
CA PRO A 77 35.10 -3.62 9.24
C PRO A 77 36.15 -2.50 9.31
N ASP A 78 36.15 -1.55 8.37
CA ASP A 78 37.12 -0.46 8.25
C ASP A 78 36.55 0.94 8.53
N GLN A 79 35.27 1.07 8.89
CA GLN A 79 34.61 2.35 9.15
C GLN A 79 33.82 2.30 10.46
N LEU A 80 34.16 3.21 11.37
CA LEU A 80 33.48 3.40 12.64
C LEU A 80 32.56 4.62 12.56
N ASP A 81 31.36 4.50 13.12
CA ASP A 81 30.36 5.56 13.32
C ASP A 81 29.72 6.15 12.05
N ASN A 82 29.27 5.28 11.12
CA ASN A 82 28.45 5.74 10.02
C ASN A 82 26.99 5.92 10.47
N GLN A 83 26.38 7.02 10.04
CA GLN A 83 25.04 7.43 10.38
C GLN A 83 24.21 7.56 9.11
N LEU A 84 23.03 6.93 9.11
CA LEU A 84 22.01 7.04 8.09
C LEU A 84 20.84 7.83 8.66
N SER A 85 20.42 8.89 7.98
CA SER A 85 19.22 9.65 8.33
C SER A 85 18.61 10.24 7.06
N ARG A 86 17.57 9.57 6.54
CA ARG A 86 16.93 9.95 5.28
C ARG A 86 15.43 10.01 5.39
N LYS A 87 14.86 10.93 4.62
CA LYS A 87 13.43 11.04 4.38
C LYS A 87 13.13 10.80 2.91
N VAL A 88 12.36 9.78 2.63
CA VAL A 88 11.90 9.42 1.29
C VAL A 88 10.45 9.86 1.14
N ILE A 89 10.20 10.75 0.18
CA ILE A 89 8.85 11.08 -0.27
C ILE A 89 8.55 10.19 -1.46
N PHE A 90 7.45 9.46 -1.42
CA PHE A 90 7.10 8.49 -2.45
C PHE A 90 5.65 8.59 -2.88
N THR A 91 5.37 8.04 -4.06
CA THR A 91 4.01 7.68 -4.50
C THR A 91 3.85 6.18 -4.45
N TYR A 92 2.63 5.68 -4.25
CA TYR A 92 2.38 4.25 -4.27
C TYR A 92 1.07 3.88 -4.97
N THR A 93 1.00 2.63 -5.40
CA THR A 93 -0.24 1.94 -5.76
C THR A 93 -0.34 0.65 -4.95
N ARG A 94 -1.53 0.38 -4.41
CA ARG A 94 -1.79 -0.78 -3.56
C ARG A 94 -2.56 -1.86 -4.31
N TYR A 95 -2.11 -3.11 -4.19
CA TYR A 95 -2.81 -4.30 -4.69
C TYR A 95 -2.87 -5.33 -3.56
N GLY A 96 -3.97 -5.33 -2.81
CA GLY A 96 -4.09 -6.13 -1.58
C GLY A 96 -3.05 -5.69 -0.55
N ASP A 97 -2.22 -6.63 -0.10
CA ASP A 97 -1.14 -6.37 0.86
C ASP A 97 0.15 -5.87 0.20
N MET A 98 0.19 -5.73 -1.12
CA MET A 98 1.37 -5.30 -1.86
C MET A 98 1.31 -3.81 -2.19
N PHE A 99 2.40 -3.11 -1.89
CA PHE A 99 2.62 -1.71 -2.21
C PHE A 99 3.70 -1.60 -3.28
N TYR A 100 3.36 -0.99 -4.40
CA TYR A 100 4.31 -0.62 -5.45
C TYR A 100 4.65 0.84 -5.26
N THR A 101 5.84 1.09 -4.71
CA THR A 101 6.28 2.45 -4.36
C THR A 101 7.29 2.97 -5.38
N VAL A 102 7.29 4.27 -5.60
CA VAL A 102 8.29 4.99 -6.40
C VAL A 102 8.78 6.19 -5.61
N SER A 103 10.09 6.22 -5.34
CA SER A 103 10.74 7.35 -4.68
C SER A 103 10.64 8.58 -5.58
N ARG A 104 10.09 9.68 -5.05
CA ARG A 104 10.01 10.96 -5.76
C ARG A 104 11.09 11.92 -5.32
N ARG A 105 11.45 11.86 -4.03
CA ARG A 105 12.50 12.68 -3.45
C ARG A 105 13.13 11.96 -2.27
N VAL A 106 14.44 12.07 -2.14
CA VAL A 106 15.18 11.61 -0.96
C VAL A 106 15.91 12.82 -0.38
N ASP A 107 15.52 13.19 0.85
CA ASP A 107 16.19 14.22 1.62
C ASP A 107 17.21 13.56 2.56
N VAL A 108 18.47 13.98 2.46
CA VAL A 108 19.54 13.62 3.41
C VAL A 108 19.43 14.55 4.61
N LEU A 109 19.29 14.00 5.81
CA LEU A 109 19.06 14.75 7.04
C LEU A 109 20.32 14.68 7.92
N PHE A 110 20.61 15.75 8.67
CA PHE A 110 21.70 15.71 9.65
C PHE A 110 21.39 14.67 10.74
N PRO A 111 22.34 13.84 11.17
CA PRO A 111 23.78 13.81 10.82
C PRO A 111 24.19 12.72 9.79
N ASP A 112 23.38 12.45 8.77
CA ASP A 112 23.68 11.43 7.73
C ASP A 112 25.02 11.70 7.04
N ASN A 113 25.91 10.72 7.11
CA ASN A 113 27.22 10.71 6.44
C ASN A 113 27.35 9.54 5.47
N ALA A 114 26.23 8.87 5.15
CA ALA A 114 26.23 7.62 4.43
C ALA A 114 26.42 7.79 2.92
N GLN A 115 27.29 6.99 2.32
CA GLN A 115 27.52 7.04 0.88
C GLN A 115 26.64 6.03 0.14
N GLU A 116 26.13 6.38 -1.04
CA GLU A 116 25.30 5.45 -1.83
C GLU A 116 26.00 4.11 -2.15
N SER A 117 27.32 4.15 -2.36
CA SER A 117 28.14 2.97 -2.59
C SER A 117 28.17 1.99 -1.40
N GLU A 118 27.96 2.50 -0.20
CA GLU A 118 27.88 1.69 1.02
C GLU A 118 26.45 1.17 1.21
N LEU A 119 25.46 2.06 1.02
CA LEU A 119 24.04 1.74 1.23
C LEU A 119 23.52 0.65 0.29
N VAL A 120 23.99 0.61 -0.96
CA VAL A 120 23.56 -0.39 -1.95
C VAL A 120 23.85 -1.83 -1.51
N THR A 121 24.74 -2.04 -0.54
CA THR A 121 25.08 -3.37 -0.03
C THR A 121 24.01 -3.96 0.91
N PHE A 122 23.12 -3.13 1.48
CA PHE A 122 22.14 -3.59 2.47
C PHE A 122 20.77 -2.91 2.41
N LEU A 123 20.63 -1.82 1.65
CA LEU A 123 19.36 -1.15 1.42
C LEU A 123 19.02 -1.16 -0.08
N PRO A 124 17.75 -1.35 -0.45
CA PRO A 124 17.26 -1.07 -1.78
C PRO A 124 17.50 0.40 -2.16
N ARG A 125 17.79 0.66 -3.44
CA ARG A 125 18.05 2.02 -3.94
C ARG A 125 16.91 3.00 -3.69
N PHE A 126 15.67 2.54 -3.58
CA PHE A 126 14.50 3.33 -3.17
C PHE A 126 14.74 4.21 -1.93
N PHE A 127 15.52 3.72 -0.95
CA PHE A 127 15.77 4.43 0.30
C PHE A 127 16.73 5.62 0.15
N PHE A 128 17.51 5.66 -0.93
CA PHE A 128 18.57 6.64 -1.10
C PHE A 128 18.65 7.31 -2.47
N ARG A 129 17.84 6.92 -3.45
CA ARG A 129 17.85 7.47 -4.80
C ARG A 129 16.44 7.70 -5.32
N SER A 130 16.22 8.90 -5.86
CA SER A 130 14.95 9.30 -6.48
C SER A 130 14.70 8.57 -7.81
N GLY A 131 13.43 8.31 -8.12
CA GLY A 131 13.01 7.60 -9.34
C GLY A 131 13.05 6.08 -9.23
N GLU A 132 13.65 5.55 -8.17
CA GLU A 132 13.73 4.10 -7.94
C GLU A 132 12.40 3.56 -7.43
N ALA A 133 12.03 2.39 -7.95
CA ALA A 133 10.84 1.67 -7.53
C ALA A 133 11.19 0.59 -6.51
N PHE A 134 10.28 0.34 -5.57
CA PHE A 134 10.40 -0.77 -4.62
C PHE A 134 9.02 -1.34 -4.31
N SER A 135 8.91 -2.66 -4.41
CA SER A 135 7.70 -3.39 -4.05
C SER A 135 7.87 -3.94 -2.66
N MET A 136 6.89 -3.69 -1.81
CA MET A 136 6.89 -4.13 -0.41
C MET A 136 5.55 -4.76 -0.07
N GLY A 137 5.55 -5.84 0.70
CA GLY A 137 4.35 -6.40 1.32
C GLY A 137 4.11 -5.75 2.67
N LEU A 138 2.85 -5.58 3.07
CA LEU A 138 2.47 -5.18 4.41
C LEU A 138 1.36 -6.11 4.89
N PHE A 139 1.74 -7.13 5.65
CA PHE A 139 0.82 -8.15 6.12
C PHE A 139 0.37 -7.84 7.55
N PRO A 140 -0.93 -7.79 7.84
CA PRO A 140 -1.41 -7.59 9.20
C PRO A 140 -0.89 -8.69 10.16
N GLN A 141 -0.40 -8.30 11.34
CA GLN A 141 0.02 -9.22 12.39
C GLN A 141 -0.33 -8.66 13.77
N GLY A 142 -1.43 -9.17 14.36
CA GLY A 142 -1.97 -8.64 15.62
C GLY A 142 -2.31 -7.16 15.48
N GLU A 143 -1.83 -6.34 16.41
CA GLU A 143 -1.99 -4.88 16.41
C GLU A 143 -0.95 -4.16 15.51
N GLY A 144 -0.38 -4.84 14.51
CA GLY A 144 0.76 -4.37 13.74
C GLY A 144 0.80 -4.90 12.31
N TYR A 145 1.93 -4.66 11.64
CA TYR A 145 2.19 -5.16 10.29
C TYR A 145 3.57 -5.81 10.22
N ILE A 146 3.67 -6.89 9.45
CA ILE A 146 4.94 -7.39 8.92
C ILE A 146 5.18 -6.66 7.61
N PHE A 147 6.20 -5.82 7.58
CA PHE A 147 6.72 -5.31 6.32
C PHE A 147 7.35 -6.49 5.56
N THR A 148 7.25 -6.59 4.24
CA THR A 148 8.10 -7.49 3.44
C THR A 148 8.73 -6.80 2.25
N GLY A 149 9.91 -7.27 1.84
CA GLY A 149 10.70 -6.69 0.77
C GLY A 149 11.68 -7.72 0.25
N THR A 150 12.16 -7.54 -0.98
CA THR A 150 13.03 -8.54 -1.64
C THR A 150 14.45 -8.60 -1.08
N THR A 151 14.91 -7.60 -0.31
CA THR A 151 16.32 -7.45 0.10
C THR A 151 16.54 -7.23 1.61
N LEU A 152 15.50 -6.92 2.39
CA LEU A 152 15.59 -6.87 3.86
C LEU A 152 14.82 -8.06 4.47
N PRO A 153 15.33 -8.76 5.49
CA PRO A 153 14.50 -9.47 6.47
C PRO A 153 13.90 -8.44 7.44
N LEU A 154 12.62 -8.57 7.73
CA LEU A 154 11.79 -7.40 7.88
C LEU A 154 11.30 -7.13 9.29
N ALA A 155 11.34 -5.85 9.61
CA ALA A 155 10.94 -5.34 10.90
C ALA A 155 9.48 -5.64 11.26
N TYR A 156 9.24 -5.77 12.56
CA TYR A 156 7.92 -5.75 13.17
C TYR A 156 7.46 -4.29 13.35
N CYS A 157 6.33 -3.93 12.72
CA CYS A 157 5.71 -2.61 12.86
C CYS A 157 4.60 -2.64 13.91
N LEU A 158 4.65 -1.76 14.91
CA LEU A 158 3.51 -1.48 15.79
C LEU A 158 2.60 -0.42 15.17
N LYS A 159 1.28 -0.62 15.21
CA LYS A 159 0.30 0.40 14.78
C LYS A 159 0.37 1.60 15.73
N GLY A 160 0.53 2.80 15.16
CA GLY A 160 0.48 4.04 15.94
C GLY A 160 -0.96 4.36 16.35
N ILE A 161 -1.18 4.71 17.61
CA ILE A 161 -2.45 5.27 18.10
C ILE A 161 -2.39 6.78 17.79
N SER A 162 -3.24 7.24 16.87
CA SER A 162 -3.48 8.67 16.60
C SER A 162 -4.69 9.16 17.38
#